data_AF-A0A968M9W8-F1
#
_entry.id   AF-A0A968M9W8-F1
#
_cell.length_a   1.000
_cell.length_b   1.000
_cell.length_c   1.000
_cell.angle_alpha   90.00
_cell.angle_beta   90.00
_cell.angle_gamma   90.00
#
_symmetry.space_group_name_H-M   'P 1'
#
loop_
_entity.id
_entity.type
_entity.pdbx_description
1 polymer ?
#
loop_
_entity_poly.entity_id
_entity_poly.type
_entity_poly.pdbx_seq_one_letter_code
_entity_poly.pdbx_strand_id
1 'polypeptide(L)' 'MVGANFFGARLLGADLVGADLMGANLSKAVLVGADFSRSNLFGATLTGAILQDTKLVGAILPDGSTQS' A
#
# COMPACT_ATOMS: atom_id res chain seq x y z
N MET A 1 -4.68 -0.36 10.87
CA MET A 1 -3.98 0.71 11.61
C MET A 1 -4.19 1.99 10.81
N VAL A 2 -5.23 2.76 11.14
CA VAL A 2 -5.53 3.99 10.39
C VAL A 2 -4.42 5.00 10.63
N GLY A 3 -3.86 5.57 9.56
CA GLY A 3 -2.84 6.61 9.65
C GLY A 3 -1.43 6.15 10.02
N ALA A 4 -1.07 4.88 9.77
CA ALA A 4 0.29 4.39 10.01
C ALA A 4 1.35 5.15 9.19
N ASN A 5 2.52 5.42 9.77
CA ASN A 5 3.63 6.10 9.09
C ASN A 5 4.72 5.12 8.67
N PHE A 6 4.85 4.93 7.36
CA PHE A 6 5.85 4.10 6.68
C PHE A 6 6.75 4.91 5.74
N PHE A 7 6.92 6.21 6.02
CA PHE A 7 7.76 7.08 5.20
C PHE A 7 9.15 6.49 5.01
N GLY A 8 9.55 6.25 3.76
CA GLY A 8 10.86 5.69 3.41
C GLY A 8 11.08 4.23 3.84
N ALA A 9 10.05 3.52 4.30
CA ALA A 9 10.18 2.15 4.79
C ALA A 9 10.61 1.19 3.67
N ARG A 10 11.40 0.18 4.02
CA ARG A 10 11.78 -0.92 3.13
C ARG A 10 10.87 -2.12 3.41
N LEU A 11 9.93 -2.34 2.51
CA LEU A 11 8.86 -3.34 2.61
C LEU A 11 8.91 -4.30 1.41
N LEU A 12 10.12 -4.63 0.93
CA LEU A 12 10.30 -5.55 -0.19
C LEU A 12 9.65 -6.91 0.13
N GLY A 13 8.78 -7.38 -0.75
CA GLY A 13 8.10 -8.66 -0.61
C GLY A 13 7.20 -8.77 0.62
N ALA A 14 6.81 -7.64 1.25
CA ALA A 14 5.98 -7.66 2.44
C ALA A 14 4.60 -8.26 2.12
N ASP A 15 4.12 -9.14 3.00
CA ASP A 15 2.74 -9.64 2.97
C ASP A 15 1.85 -8.65 3.74
N LEU A 16 1.03 -7.92 3.00
CA LEU A 16 0.05 -6.94 3.49
C LEU A 16 -1.36 -7.31 3.01
N VAL A 17 -1.60 -8.60 2.76
CA VAL A 17 -2.89 -9.09 2.27
C VAL A 17 -3.98 -8.80 3.31
N GLY A 18 -5.03 -8.10 2.88
CA GLY A 18 -6.15 -7.73 3.77
C GLY A 18 -5.81 -6.65 4.81
N ALA A 19 -4.62 -6.04 4.76
CA ALA A 19 -4.22 -5.04 5.73
C ALA A 19 -5.09 -3.78 5.65
N ASP A 20 -5.48 -3.23 6.81
CA ASP A 20 -6.09 -1.92 6.90
C ASP A 20 -5.01 -0.83 7.01
N LEU A 21 -4.77 -0.15 5.90
CA LEU A 21 -3.78 0.91 5.70
C LEU A 21 -4.47 2.23 5.32
N MET A 22 -5.72 2.40 5.73
CA MET A 22 -6.48 3.62 5.47
C MET A 22 -5.70 4.83 6.01
N GLY A 23 -5.46 5.83 5.16
CA GLY A 23 -4.72 7.04 5.51
C GLY A 23 -3.22 6.85 5.79
N ALA A 24 -2.65 5.66 5.53
CA ALA A 24 -1.24 5.42 5.80
C ALA A 24 -0.31 6.29 4.95
N ASN A 25 0.79 6.76 5.53
CA ASN A 25 1.85 7.44 4.79
C ASN A 25 2.89 6.43 4.31
N LEU A 26 2.82 6.04 3.04
CA LEU A 26 3.78 5.15 2.35
C LEU A 26 4.72 5.93 1.43
N SER A 27 4.83 7.25 1.61
CA SER A 27 5.66 8.10 0.75
C SER A 27 7.11 7.64 0.79
N LYS A 28 7.75 7.57 -0.38
CA LYS A 28 9.14 7.08 -0.57
C LYS A 28 9.41 5.65 -0.10
N ALA A 29 8.38 4.86 0.23
CA ALA A 29 8.56 3.46 0.62
C ALA A 29 9.03 2.60 -0.56
N VAL A 30 9.85 1.59 -0.29
CA VAL A 30 10.24 0.58 -1.28
C VAL A 30 9.33 -0.63 -1.09
N LEU A 31 8.37 -0.79 -1.99
CA LEU A 31 7.30 -1.79 -1.94
C LEU A 31 7.49 -2.91 -2.97
N VAL A 32 8.69 -3.05 -3.52
CA VAL A 32 8.94 -3.99 -4.63
C VAL A 32 8.53 -5.42 -4.24
N GLY A 33 7.62 -6.01 -5.01
CA GLY A 33 7.10 -7.35 -4.78
C GLY A 33 6.12 -7.50 -3.60
N ALA A 34 5.72 -6.41 -2.93
CA ALA A 34 4.79 -6.47 -1.81
C ALA A 34 3.38 -6.90 -2.26
N ASP A 35 2.70 -7.67 -1.43
CA ASP A 35 1.34 -8.14 -1.68
C ASP A 35 0.33 -7.33 -0.86
N PHE A 36 -0.39 -6.44 -1.53
CA PHE A 36 -1.48 -5.63 -0.99
C PHE A 36 -2.86 -6.19 -1.33
N SER A 37 -2.96 -7.44 -1.78
CA SER A 37 -4.24 -8.00 -2.24
C SER A 37 -5.31 -7.88 -1.15
N ARG A 38 -6.50 -7.38 -1.52
CA ARG A 38 -7.63 -7.13 -0.60
C ARG A 38 -7.34 -6.15 0.55
N SER A 39 -6.24 -5.40 0.51
CA SER A 39 -5.94 -4.36 1.51
C SER A 39 -6.79 -3.11 1.30
N ASN A 40 -6.90 -2.29 2.34
CA ASN A 40 -7.54 -0.99 2.27
C ASN A 40 -6.49 0.13 2.30
N LEU A 41 -6.21 0.76 1.14
CA LEU A 41 -5.32 1.90 1.00
C LEU A 41 -6.09 3.22 0.86
N PHE A 42 -7.38 3.27 1.18
CA PHE A 42 -8.18 4.49 1.04
C PHE A 42 -7.52 5.67 1.76
N GLY A 43 -7.26 6.76 1.03
CA GLY A 43 -6.56 7.94 1.57
C GLY A 43 -5.07 7.75 1.90
N ALA A 44 -4.47 6.60 1.59
CA ALA A 44 -3.03 6.39 1.78
C ALA A 44 -2.21 7.26 0.81
N THR A 45 -1.08 7.77 1.27
CA THR A 45 -0.16 8.56 0.43
C THR A 45 0.96 7.68 -0.10
N LEU A 46 1.06 7.54 -1.42
CA LEU A 46 2.09 6.74 -2.12
C LEU A 46 3.12 7.58 -2.87
N THR A 47 3.22 8.89 -2.59
CA THR A 47 4.09 9.81 -3.31
C THR A 47 5.55 9.35 -3.28
N GLY A 48 6.12 9.07 -4.45
CA GLY A 48 7.49 8.60 -4.61
C GLY A 48 7.75 7.17 -4.10
N ALA A 49 6.70 6.40 -3.79
CA ALA A 49 6.84 4.98 -3.47
C ALA A 49 7.25 4.17 -4.71
N ILE A 50 8.05 3.11 -4.51
CA ILE A 50 8.46 2.20 -5.57
C ILE A 50 7.56 0.97 -5.54
N LEU A 51 6.64 0.87 -6.52
CA LEU A 51 5.57 -0.14 -6.58
C LEU A 51 5.83 -1.26 -7.62
N GLN A 52 7.08 -1.48 -8.00
CA GLN A 52 7.40 -2.51 -8.99
C GLN A 52 6.96 -3.90 -8.48
N ASP A 53 6.30 -4.69 -9.34
CA ASP A 53 5.85 -6.05 -9.05
C ASP A 53 4.92 -6.17 -7.81
N THR A 54 4.26 -5.08 -7.39
CA THR A 54 3.27 -5.15 -6.31
C THR A 54 1.99 -5.83 -6.78
N LYS A 55 1.36 -6.57 -5.88
CA LYS A 55 0.02 -7.14 -6.11
C LYS A 55 -1.01 -6.28 -5.42
N LEU A 56 -2.02 -5.83 -6.16
CA LEU A 56 -3.09 -4.97 -5.67
C LEU A 56 -4.48 -5.58 -5.90
N VAL A 57 -4.57 -6.87 -6.24
CA VAL A 57 -5.84 -7.51 -6.61
C VAL A 57 -6.86 -7.40 -5.48
N GLY A 58 -8.01 -6.80 -5.76
CA GLY A 58 -9.08 -6.54 -4.80
C GLY A 58 -8.77 -5.48 -3.75
N ALA A 59 -7.64 -4.76 -3.86
CA ALA A 59 -7.31 -3.67 -2.94
C ALA A 59 -8.19 -2.45 -3.21
N ILE A 60 -8.54 -1.72 -2.15
CA ILE A 60 -9.12 -0.38 -2.26
C ILE A 60 -7.95 0.60 -2.41
N LEU A 61 -7.87 1.31 -3.53
CA LEU A 61 -6.81 2.25 -3.87
C LEU A 61 -6.96 3.59 -3.11
N PRO A 62 -5.93 4.46 -3.11
CA PRO A 62 -5.98 5.76 -2.44
C PRO A 62 -7.17 6.65 -2.80
N ASP A 63 -7.67 6.56 -4.03
CA ASP A 63 -8.84 7.31 -4.52
C ASP A 63 -10.19 6.64 -4.18
N GLY A 64 -10.17 5.47 -3.53
CA GLY A 64 -11.35 4.68 -3.17
C GLY A 64 -11.84 3.73 -4.26
N SER A 65 -11.21 3.71 -5.43
CA SER A 65 -11.51 2.70 -6.45
C SER A 65 -11.00 1.33 -6.00
N THR A 66 -11.66 0.26 -6.44
CA THR A 66 -11.18 -1.11 -6.19
C THR A 66 -10.41 -1.60 -7.40
N GLN A 67 -9.20 -2.09 -7.17
CA GLN A 67 -8.39 -2.70 -8.21
C GLN A 67 -8.91 -4.12 -8.48
N SER A 68 -9.27 -4.41 -9.73
CA SER A 68 -9.66 -5.74 -10.20
C SER A 68 -8.47 -6.68 -10.28
#